data_AF-A0A9X0W6U0-F1
#
_entry.id   AF-A0A9X0W6U0-F1
#
_cell.length_a   1.000
_cell.length_b   1.000
_cell.length_c   1.000
_cell.angle_alpha   90.00
_cell.angle_beta   90.00
_cell.angle_gamma   90.00
#
_symmetry.space_group_name_H-M   'P 1'
#
loop_
_entity.id
_entity.type
_entity.pdbx_description
1 polymer ?
#
loop_
_entity_poly.entity_id
_entity_poly.type
_entity_poly.pdbx_seq_one_letter_code
_entity_poly.pdbx_strand_id
1 'polypeptide(L)'
;MPTAAGWKDGRESLQERLPVGSDYEIFYSLSGPHAFFGGLVLEGLAEQINLAVRVYGQELGLAPPLALRRYAEVRRIDVHVLDLGDRNGSAADGVHIFDYQHFGSEGPALTLAISNDWQPPNRTPEHEVFHAYQYAYTFFKNPWFLEGLARSMENLFRDGGWKNEPLPDNDEALEAVLAESYRADRMWNRLALLCDPGCEREPRTLHDGCEESDPPVCGRALVRPLLVALDIADDQAADDRDLSLTYWPEDEQRSEENEPYMLEALADVIASRCPIASNVELAAFHDLLMQRVDTLRRDARQQ
;
A
#
# COMPACT_ATOMS: atom_id res chain seq x y z
N MET A 1 14.66 21.49 8.08
CA MET A 1 14.67 20.03 8.21
C MET A 1 15.06 19.70 9.64
N PRO A 2 14.23 18.99 10.41
CA PRO A 2 14.65 18.51 11.72
C PRO A 2 15.80 17.53 11.51
N THR A 3 16.86 17.65 12.31
CA THR A 3 18.02 16.74 12.29
C THR A 3 17.60 15.29 12.53
N ALA A 4 18.29 14.33 11.93
CA ALA A 4 18.02 12.89 12.01
C ALA A 4 17.90 12.30 13.43
N ALA A 5 18.31 13.03 14.47
CA ALA A 5 18.18 12.64 15.87
C ALA A 5 16.78 12.89 16.48
N GLY A 6 15.98 13.84 15.95
CA GLY A 6 14.77 14.28 16.66
C GLY A 6 13.46 13.56 16.29
N TRP A 7 13.43 12.81 15.19
CA TRP A 7 12.18 12.17 14.74
C TRP A 7 11.83 10.91 15.55
N LYS A 8 12.83 10.28 16.19
CA LYS A 8 12.63 9.13 17.10
C LYS A 8 12.17 9.57 18.48
N ASP A 9 12.64 10.72 18.98
CA ASP A 9 12.35 11.20 20.33
C ASP A 9 10.84 11.19 20.65
N GLY A 10 10.00 11.63 19.70
CA GLY A 10 8.54 11.59 19.86
C GLY A 10 7.99 10.17 20.04
N ARG A 11 8.46 9.22 19.23
CA ARG A 11 8.06 7.80 19.26
C ARG A 11 8.56 7.11 20.52
N GLU A 12 9.82 7.34 20.89
CA GLU A 12 10.45 6.73 22.05
C GLU A 12 9.92 7.28 23.39
N SER A 13 9.28 8.45 23.37
CA SER A 13 8.61 9.05 24.54
C SER A 13 7.20 8.52 24.82
N LEU A 14 6.65 7.67 23.96
CA LEU A 14 5.32 7.11 24.13
C LEU A 14 5.25 6.21 25.37
N GLN A 15 4.14 6.28 26.09
CA GLN A 15 4.04 5.82 27.48
C GLN A 15 3.19 4.57 27.65
N GLU A 16 2.31 4.32 26.69
CA GLU A 16 1.36 3.21 26.68
C GLU A 16 1.52 2.38 25.41
N ARG A 17 1.14 1.10 25.49
CA ARG A 17 1.14 0.20 24.34
C ARG A 17 -0.04 -0.76 24.36
N LEU A 18 -0.51 -1.12 23.17
CA LEU A 18 -1.61 -2.06 22.96
C LEU A 18 -1.25 -3.03 21.82
N PRO A 19 -1.06 -4.34 22.12
CA PRO A 19 -0.90 -5.34 21.07
C PRO A 19 -2.16 -5.48 20.19
N VAL A 20 -1.96 -5.61 18.88
CA VAL A 20 -3.01 -5.74 17.87
C VAL A 20 -2.69 -6.91 16.95
N GLY A 21 -3.40 -8.02 17.12
CA GLY A 21 -3.09 -9.26 16.38
C GLY A 21 -1.73 -9.84 16.81
N SER A 22 -1.02 -10.47 15.87
CA SER A 22 0.29 -11.09 16.13
C SER A 22 1.48 -10.17 15.85
N ASP A 23 1.32 -9.23 14.92
CA ASP A 23 2.45 -8.52 14.31
C ASP A 23 2.46 -7.02 14.61
N TYR A 24 1.34 -6.45 15.06
CA TYR A 24 1.19 -5.00 15.26
C TYR A 24 1.13 -4.64 16.73
N GLU A 25 1.71 -3.49 17.08
CA GLU A 25 1.61 -2.92 18.42
C GLU A 25 1.40 -1.41 18.33
N ILE A 26 0.32 -0.90 18.95
CA ILE A 26 0.02 0.52 18.98
C ILE A 26 0.73 1.15 20.18
N PHE A 27 1.59 2.12 19.93
CA PHE A 27 2.23 2.96 20.95
C PHE A 27 1.54 4.31 21.00
N TYR A 28 1.20 4.79 22.20
CA TYR A 28 0.49 6.06 22.39
C TYR A 28 0.82 6.69 23.75
N SER A 29 0.34 7.91 23.98
CA SER A 29 0.45 8.61 25.27
C SER A 29 -0.91 9.14 25.71
N LEU A 30 -1.14 9.18 27.02
CA LEU A 30 -2.34 9.81 27.61
C LEU A 30 -2.11 11.27 28.01
N SER A 31 -0.91 11.80 27.76
CA SER A 31 -0.53 13.17 28.12
C SER A 31 0.55 13.72 27.18
N GLY A 32 0.78 15.03 27.25
CA GLY A 32 1.77 15.71 26.42
C GLY A 32 1.27 15.99 24.98
N PRO A 33 2.18 16.35 24.06
CA PRO A 33 1.81 16.74 22.70
C PRO A 33 1.21 15.59 21.88
N HIS A 34 1.66 14.35 22.11
CA HIS A 34 1.16 13.15 21.43
C HIS A 34 -0.03 12.50 22.15
N ALA A 35 -0.72 13.23 23.02
CA ALA A 35 -1.81 12.66 23.81
C ALA A 35 -2.96 12.19 22.90
N PHE A 36 -3.45 10.99 23.17
CA PHE A 36 -4.56 10.35 22.45
C PHE A 36 -5.60 9.87 23.46
N PHE A 37 -6.72 10.60 23.53
CA PHE A 37 -7.71 10.42 24.59
C PHE A 37 -8.94 9.65 24.10
N GLY A 38 -9.21 8.49 24.71
CA GLY A 38 -10.48 7.79 24.61
C GLY A 38 -10.31 6.28 24.41
N GLY A 39 -10.74 5.48 25.40
CA GLY A 39 -10.70 4.01 25.30
C GLY A 39 -11.42 3.49 24.06
N LEU A 40 -12.62 4.00 23.77
CA LEU A 40 -13.39 3.63 22.57
C LEU A 40 -12.71 4.03 21.25
N VAL A 41 -11.96 5.14 21.24
CA VAL A 41 -11.25 5.60 20.03
C VAL A 41 -10.05 4.67 19.78
N LEU A 42 -9.30 4.32 20.82
CA LEU A 42 -8.19 3.38 20.74
C LEU A 42 -8.66 1.97 20.33
N GLU A 43 -9.77 1.49 20.90
CA GLU A 43 -10.41 0.23 20.49
C GLU A 43 -10.79 0.27 19.00
N GLY A 44 -11.41 1.35 18.54
CA GLY A 44 -11.74 1.53 17.12
C GLY A 44 -10.53 1.56 16.18
N LEU A 45 -9.40 2.14 16.61
CA LEU A 45 -8.15 2.11 15.85
C LEU A 45 -7.61 0.67 15.72
N ALA A 46 -7.57 -0.07 16.84
CA ALA A 46 -7.13 -1.45 16.85
C ALA A 46 -8.05 -2.35 15.99
N GLU A 47 -9.37 -2.11 16.02
CA GLU A 47 -10.34 -2.79 15.17
C GLU A 47 -10.10 -2.52 13.68
N GLN A 48 -9.87 -1.27 13.27
CA GLN A 48 -9.56 -0.95 11.87
C GLN A 48 -8.25 -1.58 11.38
N ILE A 49 -7.20 -1.59 12.20
CA ILE A 49 -5.93 -2.24 11.85
C ILE A 49 -6.14 -3.75 11.67
N ASN A 50 -6.80 -4.42 12.63
CA ASN A 50 -7.10 -5.85 12.53
C ASN A 50 -7.96 -6.17 11.30
N LEU A 51 -8.95 -5.32 11.01
CA LEU A 51 -9.81 -5.44 9.85
C LEU A 51 -9.00 -5.32 8.55
N ALA A 52 -8.12 -4.32 8.45
CA ALA A 52 -7.25 -4.13 7.29
C ALA A 52 -6.34 -5.34 7.06
N VAL A 53 -5.67 -5.81 8.13
CA VAL A 53 -4.80 -6.98 8.07
C VAL A 53 -5.56 -8.21 7.60
N ARG A 54 -6.78 -8.44 8.12
CA ARG A 54 -7.63 -9.55 7.70
C ARG A 54 -8.03 -9.45 6.23
N VAL A 55 -8.53 -8.29 5.79
CA VAL A 55 -9.00 -8.10 4.40
C VAL A 55 -7.84 -8.26 3.43
N TYR A 56 -6.72 -7.60 3.68
CA TYR A 56 -5.56 -7.69 2.79
C TYR A 56 -4.93 -9.08 2.80
N GLY A 57 -4.79 -9.71 3.96
CA GLY A 57 -4.19 -11.04 4.07
C GLY A 57 -5.08 -12.18 3.58
N GLN A 58 -6.34 -12.22 4.03
CA GLN A 58 -7.24 -13.35 3.80
C GLN A 58 -8.09 -13.18 2.55
N GLU A 59 -8.63 -11.98 2.31
CA GLU A 59 -9.53 -11.75 1.19
C GLU A 59 -8.80 -11.40 -0.11
N LEU A 60 -7.81 -10.51 -0.07
CA LEU A 60 -6.94 -10.24 -1.21
C LEU A 60 -5.82 -11.28 -1.37
N GLY A 61 -5.55 -12.07 -0.34
CA GLY A 61 -4.56 -13.15 -0.35
C GLY A 61 -3.10 -12.66 -0.25
N LEU A 62 -2.87 -11.43 0.22
CA LEU A 62 -1.52 -10.89 0.37
C LEU A 62 -0.76 -11.64 1.48
N ALA A 63 0.53 -11.89 1.25
CA ALA A 63 1.39 -12.42 2.28
C ALA A 63 1.63 -11.32 3.33
N PRO A 64 1.60 -11.64 4.65
CA PRO A 64 1.92 -10.68 5.69
C PRO A 64 3.27 -10.01 5.45
N PRO A 65 3.43 -8.69 5.70
CA PRO A 65 4.66 -7.97 5.38
C PRO A 65 5.92 -8.61 5.97
N LEU A 66 5.85 -9.08 7.22
CA LEU A 66 6.98 -9.66 7.95
C LEU A 66 7.33 -11.10 7.49
N ALA A 67 6.49 -11.72 6.67
CA ALA A 67 6.75 -13.04 6.09
C ALA A 67 7.52 -12.96 4.76
N LEU A 68 7.67 -11.77 4.18
CA LEU A 68 8.33 -11.56 2.90
C LEU A 68 9.84 -11.30 3.08
N ARG A 69 10.62 -11.62 2.03
CA ARG A 69 12.09 -11.63 2.04
C ARG A 69 12.70 -10.32 2.57
N ARG A 70 12.12 -9.18 2.19
CA ARG A 70 12.62 -7.83 2.54
C ARG A 70 12.61 -7.58 4.05
N TYR A 71 11.69 -8.21 4.78
CA TYR A 71 11.50 -8.00 6.21
C TYR A 71 11.66 -9.27 7.04
N ALA A 72 12.36 -10.28 6.52
CA ALA A 72 12.54 -11.58 7.17
C ALA A 72 13.22 -11.52 8.56
N GLU A 73 13.94 -10.44 8.89
CA GLU A 73 14.56 -10.20 10.20
C GLU A 73 13.71 -9.33 11.13
N VAL A 74 12.62 -8.75 10.63
CA VAL A 74 11.70 -7.91 11.39
C VAL A 74 10.68 -8.80 12.09
N ARG A 75 10.27 -8.41 13.31
CA ARG A 75 9.36 -9.22 14.14
C ARG A 75 8.08 -8.50 14.54
N ARG A 76 7.97 -7.20 14.27
CA ARG A 76 6.79 -6.41 14.58
C ARG A 76 6.66 -5.18 13.68
N ILE A 77 5.46 -4.61 13.69
CA ILE A 77 5.09 -3.35 13.07
C ILE A 77 4.59 -2.42 14.16
N ASP A 78 5.37 -1.39 14.45
CA ASP A 78 5.06 -0.41 15.50
C ASP A 78 4.15 0.66 14.90
N VAL A 79 2.95 0.82 15.45
CA VAL A 79 1.99 1.85 15.08
C VAL A 79 2.06 2.98 16.11
N HIS A 80 2.70 4.08 15.76
CA HIS A 80 2.84 5.21 16.70
C HIS A 80 1.71 6.22 16.50
N VAL A 81 0.98 6.51 17.57
CA VAL A 81 0.01 7.61 17.61
C VAL A 81 0.73 8.89 18.05
N LEU A 82 0.79 9.88 17.16
CA LEU A 82 1.62 11.08 17.32
C LEU A 82 0.87 12.33 16.89
N ASP A 83 1.16 13.47 17.50
CA ASP A 83 0.99 14.77 16.84
C ASP A 83 1.82 14.83 15.55
N LEU A 84 1.11 14.82 14.42
CA LEU A 84 1.67 14.85 13.07
C LEU A 84 1.46 16.21 12.37
N GLY A 85 0.91 17.21 13.08
CA GLY A 85 0.43 18.46 12.49
C GLY A 85 -0.64 18.20 11.42
N ASP A 86 -0.45 18.76 10.22
CA ASP A 86 -1.44 18.67 9.12
C ASP A 86 -1.48 17.30 8.42
N ARG A 87 -0.69 16.32 8.86
CA ARG A 87 -0.66 14.96 8.26
C ARG A 87 -1.53 14.01 9.05
N ASN A 88 -2.22 13.10 8.35
CA ASN A 88 -3.07 12.10 8.98
C ASN A 88 -2.33 10.83 9.36
N GLY A 89 -1.34 10.41 8.55
CA GLY A 89 -0.57 9.21 8.78
C GLY A 89 0.67 9.13 7.89
N SER A 90 1.47 8.09 8.10
CA SER A 90 2.58 7.71 7.22
C SER A 90 3.10 6.30 7.54
N ALA A 91 3.45 5.53 6.51
CA ALA A 91 4.19 4.29 6.61
C ALA A 91 5.65 4.48 6.18
N ALA A 92 6.59 3.84 6.88
CA ALA A 92 7.99 3.78 6.46
C ALA A 92 8.38 2.37 6.02
N ASP A 93 9.23 2.28 5.00
CA ASP A 93 9.88 1.04 4.53
C ASP A 93 11.21 0.75 5.24
N GLY A 94 11.72 1.73 6.01
CA GLY A 94 12.92 1.58 6.82
C GLY A 94 12.67 0.73 8.06
N VAL A 95 13.60 -0.19 8.34
CA VAL A 95 13.61 -0.96 9.58
C VAL A 95 14.28 -0.15 10.68
N HIS A 96 13.63 -0.04 11.83
CA HIS A 96 14.09 0.77 12.94
C HIS A 96 14.12 -0.01 14.25
N ILE A 97 15.15 0.26 15.06
CA ILE A 97 15.22 -0.13 16.46
C ILE A 97 14.87 1.12 17.28
N PHE A 98 13.96 0.96 18.23
CA PHE A 98 13.51 2.01 19.13
C PHE A 98 13.94 1.68 20.56
N ASP A 99 14.47 2.69 21.24
CA ASP A 99 14.80 2.64 22.66
C ASP A 99 13.71 3.37 23.45
N TYR A 100 12.54 2.73 23.59
CA TYR A 100 11.40 3.33 24.29
C TYR A 100 11.73 3.62 25.75
N GLN A 101 11.39 4.83 26.20
CA GLN A 101 11.66 5.26 27.59
C GLN A 101 10.95 4.39 28.63
N HIS A 102 9.77 3.87 28.28
CA HIS A 102 8.91 3.09 29.19
C HIS A 102 9.03 1.56 29.00
N PHE A 103 9.46 1.11 27.82
CA PHE A 103 9.47 -0.33 27.46
C PHE A 103 10.88 -0.87 27.24
N GLY A 104 11.89 0.00 27.17
CA GLY A 104 13.27 -0.35 26.87
C GLY A 104 13.52 -0.49 25.37
N SER A 105 14.72 -1.01 25.05
CA SER A 105 15.11 -1.33 23.68
C SER A 105 14.33 -2.54 23.19
N GLU A 106 13.64 -2.37 22.08
CA GLU A 106 12.94 -3.47 21.41
C GLU A 106 13.61 -3.81 20.07
N GLY A 107 13.39 -5.03 19.56
CA GLY A 107 14.00 -5.48 18.30
C GLY A 107 13.64 -4.64 17.06
N PRO A 108 14.16 -4.97 15.88
CA PRO A 108 13.85 -4.25 14.65
C PRO A 108 12.35 -4.33 14.31
N ALA A 109 11.79 -3.18 13.92
CA ALA A 109 10.38 -2.99 13.58
C ALA A 109 10.19 -2.18 12.29
N LEU A 110 9.11 -2.46 11.56
CA LEU A 110 8.53 -1.48 10.63
C LEU A 110 7.71 -0.47 11.40
N THR A 111 7.44 0.68 10.77
CA THR A 111 6.73 1.76 11.46
C THR A 111 5.58 2.33 10.64
N LEU A 112 4.44 2.44 11.29
CA LEU A 112 3.32 3.25 10.86
C LEU A 112 3.17 4.42 11.84
N ALA A 113 2.70 5.56 11.35
CA ALA A 113 2.32 6.70 12.16
C ALA A 113 0.88 7.05 11.88
N ILE A 114 0.11 7.32 12.93
CA ILE A 114 -1.27 7.77 12.85
C ILE A 114 -1.36 9.07 13.68
N SER A 115 -2.07 10.06 13.16
CA SER A 115 -2.29 11.32 13.87
C SER A 115 -3.03 11.06 15.18
N ASN A 116 -2.66 11.72 16.26
CA ASN A 116 -3.41 11.71 17.52
C ASN A 116 -4.74 12.48 17.44
N ASP A 117 -4.99 13.18 16.34
CA ASP A 117 -6.31 13.74 16.00
C ASP A 117 -7.19 12.74 15.22
N TRP A 118 -6.69 11.53 14.94
CA TRP A 118 -7.47 10.51 14.24
C TRP A 118 -8.73 10.15 15.02
N GLN A 119 -9.84 10.03 14.29
CA GLN A 119 -11.13 9.57 14.79
C GLN A 119 -11.80 8.71 13.70
N PRO A 120 -12.54 7.65 14.06
CA PRO A 120 -13.36 6.93 13.09
C PRO A 120 -14.44 7.88 12.50
N PRO A 121 -14.84 7.72 11.22
CA PRO A 121 -14.50 6.63 10.30
C PRO A 121 -13.30 6.93 9.37
N ASN A 122 -12.32 7.74 9.79
CA ASN A 122 -11.14 8.06 8.97
C ASN A 122 -10.38 6.77 8.57
N ARG A 123 -10.04 6.65 7.28
CA ARG A 123 -9.46 5.45 6.65
C ARG A 123 -7.93 5.43 6.56
N THR A 124 -7.26 6.36 7.24
CA THR A 124 -5.80 6.38 7.32
C THR A 124 -5.23 5.05 7.81
N PRO A 125 -5.76 4.36 8.84
CA PRO A 125 -5.18 3.09 9.29
C PRO A 125 -5.15 2.02 8.19
N GLU A 126 -6.23 1.87 7.42
CA GLU A 126 -6.28 0.93 6.31
C GLU A 126 -5.27 1.30 5.20
N HIS A 127 -5.16 2.60 4.87
CA HIS A 127 -4.20 3.12 3.89
C HIS A 127 -2.74 2.83 4.29
N GLU A 128 -2.36 3.16 5.52
CA GLU A 128 -0.98 2.97 6.00
C GLU A 128 -0.63 1.48 6.18
N VAL A 129 -1.59 0.64 6.59
CA VAL A 129 -1.41 -0.81 6.62
C VAL A 129 -1.16 -1.34 5.20
N PHE A 130 -1.88 -0.85 4.18
CA PHE A 130 -1.65 -1.28 2.80
C PHE A 130 -0.25 -0.91 2.30
N HIS A 131 0.27 0.26 2.66
CA HIS A 131 1.65 0.62 2.35
C HIS A 131 2.67 -0.38 2.93
N ALA A 132 2.45 -0.90 4.14
CA ALA A 132 3.33 -1.94 4.70
C ALA A 132 3.39 -3.19 3.81
N TYR A 133 2.26 -3.58 3.19
CA TYR A 133 2.25 -4.64 2.19
C TYR A 133 3.01 -4.22 0.92
N GLN A 134 2.72 -3.05 0.35
CA GLN A 134 3.40 -2.58 -0.87
C GLN A 134 4.92 -2.57 -0.70
N TYR A 135 5.41 -2.01 0.42
CA TYR A 135 6.83 -1.97 0.71
C TYR A 135 7.44 -3.36 0.91
N ALA A 136 6.68 -4.34 1.41
CA ALA A 136 7.19 -5.69 1.59
C ALA A 136 7.35 -6.46 0.27
N TYR A 137 6.56 -6.10 -0.74
CA TYR A 137 6.58 -6.72 -2.06
C TYR A 137 7.56 -6.07 -3.02
N THR A 138 7.75 -4.74 -2.99
CA THR A 138 8.60 -4.10 -4.01
C THR A 138 9.27 -2.82 -3.53
N PHE A 139 10.42 -2.49 -4.14
CA PHE A 139 11.09 -1.19 -4.01
C PHE A 139 10.43 -0.05 -4.80
N PHE A 140 9.51 -0.34 -5.72
CA PHE A 140 8.85 0.71 -6.48
C PHE A 140 7.91 1.57 -5.62
N LYS A 141 8.10 2.89 -5.71
CA LYS A 141 7.36 3.94 -4.99
C LYS A 141 6.81 5.03 -5.92
N ASN A 142 6.69 4.76 -7.22
CA ASN A 142 6.07 5.70 -8.17
C ASN A 142 4.67 6.11 -7.68
N PRO A 143 4.34 7.41 -7.56
CA PRO A 143 3.16 7.87 -6.83
C PRO A 143 1.82 7.32 -7.33
N TRP A 144 1.67 7.15 -8.65
CA TRP A 144 0.45 6.60 -9.26
C TRP A 144 0.17 5.18 -8.78
N PHE A 145 1.22 4.40 -8.53
CA PHE A 145 1.13 3.07 -7.94
C PHE A 145 1.03 3.13 -6.41
N LEU A 146 1.98 3.78 -5.75
CA LEU A 146 2.09 3.73 -4.29
C LEU A 146 0.83 4.31 -3.63
N GLU A 147 0.55 5.59 -3.88
CA GLU A 147 -0.58 6.29 -3.28
C GLU A 147 -1.90 5.96 -4.00
N GLY A 148 -1.86 5.85 -5.34
CA GLY A 148 -3.06 5.56 -6.13
C GLY A 148 -3.66 4.19 -5.82
N LEU A 149 -2.85 3.14 -5.72
CA LEU A 149 -3.35 1.80 -5.39
C LEU A 149 -3.78 1.71 -3.92
N ALA A 150 -3.02 2.31 -2.99
CA ALA A 150 -3.42 2.37 -1.58
C ALA A 150 -4.78 3.05 -1.42
N ARG A 151 -4.97 4.18 -2.10
CA ARG A 151 -6.23 4.91 -2.12
C ARG A 151 -7.38 4.13 -2.75
N SER A 152 -7.10 3.35 -3.78
CA SER A 152 -8.07 2.43 -4.38
C SER A 152 -8.50 1.37 -3.36
N MET A 153 -7.54 0.77 -2.65
CA MET A 153 -7.81 -0.28 -1.66
C MET A 153 -8.52 0.22 -0.40
N GLU A 154 -8.47 1.52 -0.08
CA GLU A 154 -9.33 2.10 0.95
C GLU A 154 -10.83 1.88 0.65
N ASN A 155 -11.23 1.77 -0.61
CA ASN A 155 -12.65 1.59 -0.98
C ASN A 155 -13.21 0.23 -0.56
N LEU A 156 -12.36 -0.72 -0.15
CA LEU A 156 -12.79 -1.97 0.48
C LEU A 156 -13.48 -1.76 1.84
N PHE A 157 -13.21 -0.62 2.49
CA PHE A 157 -13.70 -0.31 3.83
C PHE A 157 -14.71 0.84 3.82
N ARG A 158 -15.05 1.38 2.64
CA ARG A 158 -15.95 2.51 2.50
C ARG A 158 -17.33 2.05 2.07
N ASP A 159 -18.34 2.72 2.61
CA ASP A 159 -19.70 2.65 2.09
C ASP A 159 -19.80 3.46 0.79
N GLY A 160 -20.57 2.96 -0.16
CA GLY A 160 -20.75 3.56 -1.48
C GLY A 160 -19.76 3.05 -2.53
N GLY A 161 -20.24 2.98 -3.77
CA GLY A 161 -19.49 2.41 -4.89
C GLY A 161 -18.14 3.10 -5.16
N TRP A 162 -17.25 2.35 -5.81
CA TRP A 162 -15.89 2.79 -6.12
C TRP A 162 -15.90 3.84 -7.23
N LYS A 163 -15.44 5.06 -6.96
CA LYS A 163 -15.31 6.10 -7.99
C LYS A 163 -14.26 5.68 -9.00
N ASN A 164 -14.64 5.53 -10.26
CA ASN A 164 -13.76 5.09 -11.33
C ASN A 164 -13.98 5.93 -12.60
N GLU A 165 -12.97 5.92 -13.46
CA GLU A 165 -12.97 6.53 -14.80
C GLU A 165 -12.60 5.45 -15.82
N PRO A 166 -12.98 5.59 -17.11
CA PRO A 166 -12.49 4.70 -18.15
C PRO A 166 -10.97 4.58 -18.14
N LEU A 167 -10.45 3.39 -18.45
CA LEU A 167 -9.01 3.19 -18.60
C LEU A 167 -8.45 4.10 -19.71
N PRO A 168 -7.19 4.56 -19.59
CA PRO A 168 -6.53 5.32 -20.65
C PRO A 168 -6.61 4.60 -22.00
N ASP A 169 -7.01 5.32 -23.05
CA ASP A 169 -7.13 4.79 -24.41
C ASP A 169 -6.06 5.34 -25.37
N ASN A 170 -5.16 6.20 -24.85
CA ASN A 170 -4.05 6.79 -25.59
C ASN A 170 -2.91 7.19 -24.63
N ASP A 171 -1.75 7.50 -25.22
CA ASP A 171 -0.51 7.84 -24.51
C ASP A 171 -0.66 9.07 -23.60
N GLU A 172 -1.31 10.14 -24.08
CA GLU A 172 -1.53 11.37 -23.29
C GLU A 172 -2.36 11.10 -22.03
N ALA A 173 -3.41 10.27 -22.15
CA ALA A 173 -4.23 9.86 -21.01
C ALA A 173 -3.47 8.95 -20.04
N LEU A 174 -2.58 8.08 -20.55
CA LEU A 174 -1.75 7.23 -19.70
C LEU A 174 -0.74 8.07 -18.92
N GLU A 175 0.00 8.95 -19.60
CA GLU A 175 0.95 9.88 -18.98
C GLU A 175 0.29 10.75 -17.92
N ALA A 176 -0.94 11.22 -18.17
CA ALA A 176 -1.71 11.96 -17.18
C ALA A 176 -1.98 11.14 -15.91
N VAL A 177 -2.20 9.83 -16.02
CA VAL A 177 -2.37 8.96 -14.85
C VAL A 177 -1.03 8.66 -14.16
N LEU A 178 0.05 8.44 -14.91
CA LEU A 178 1.38 8.17 -14.35
C LEU A 178 1.94 9.37 -13.56
N ALA A 179 1.58 10.58 -13.97
CA ALA A 179 1.93 11.82 -13.27
C ALA A 179 1.08 12.10 -12.01
N GLU A 180 0.02 11.32 -11.76
CA GLU A 180 -0.86 11.51 -10.61
C GLU A 180 -0.35 10.75 -9.37
N SER A 181 -0.93 11.12 -8.22
CA SER A 181 -0.75 10.40 -6.94
C SER A 181 -2.10 9.82 -6.52
N TYR A 182 -2.78 10.41 -5.54
CA TYR A 182 -4.07 9.90 -5.04
C TYR A 182 -5.16 9.75 -6.12
N ARG A 183 -5.16 10.59 -7.16
CA ARG A 183 -6.18 10.52 -8.23
C ARG A 183 -6.00 9.36 -9.20
N ALA A 184 -4.84 8.70 -9.19
CA ALA A 184 -4.65 7.46 -9.94
C ALA A 184 -5.54 6.32 -9.40
N ASP A 185 -6.14 6.48 -8.20
CA ASP A 185 -7.13 5.57 -7.63
C ASP A 185 -8.28 5.25 -8.59
N ARG A 186 -8.67 6.18 -9.45
CA ARG A 186 -9.76 5.98 -10.41
C ARG A 186 -9.45 4.92 -11.46
N MET A 187 -8.20 4.89 -11.96
CA MET A 187 -7.73 3.85 -12.87
C MET A 187 -7.65 2.50 -12.16
N TRP A 188 -7.08 2.47 -10.94
CA TRP A 188 -6.98 1.24 -10.16
C TRP A 188 -8.34 0.66 -9.79
N ASN A 189 -9.28 1.53 -9.41
CA ASN A 189 -10.66 1.14 -9.18
C ASN A 189 -11.23 0.54 -10.46
N ARG A 190 -11.12 1.20 -11.62
CA ARG A 190 -11.62 0.66 -12.89
C ARG A 190 -11.02 -0.71 -13.21
N LEU A 191 -9.70 -0.87 -13.06
CA LEU A 191 -9.03 -2.14 -13.28
C LEU A 191 -9.56 -3.24 -12.36
N ALA A 192 -9.66 -2.99 -11.05
CA ALA A 192 -10.18 -3.97 -10.09
C ALA A 192 -11.59 -4.43 -10.47
N LEU A 193 -12.46 -3.49 -10.87
CA LEU A 193 -13.84 -3.75 -11.26
C LEU A 193 -13.95 -4.56 -12.57
N LEU A 194 -13.09 -4.27 -13.54
CA LEU A 194 -13.07 -4.98 -14.82
C LEU A 194 -12.41 -6.37 -14.70
N CYS A 195 -11.44 -6.52 -13.81
CA CYS A 195 -10.75 -7.78 -13.55
C CYS A 195 -11.56 -8.74 -12.67
N ASP A 196 -12.40 -8.22 -11.76
CA ASP A 196 -13.31 -9.00 -10.91
C ASP A 196 -14.79 -8.64 -11.17
N PRO A 197 -15.39 -9.06 -12.30
CA PRO A 197 -16.78 -8.73 -12.61
C PRO A 197 -17.76 -9.16 -11.52
N GLY A 198 -18.57 -8.20 -11.04
CA GLY A 198 -19.60 -8.44 -10.02
C GLY A 198 -19.14 -8.27 -8.57
N CYS A 199 -17.91 -7.78 -8.35
CA CYS A 199 -17.39 -7.46 -7.01
C CYS A 199 -18.03 -6.20 -6.38
N GLU A 200 -18.64 -5.30 -7.17
CA GLU A 200 -19.29 -4.05 -6.71
C GLU A 200 -20.54 -4.23 -5.84
N ARG A 201 -20.94 -5.47 -5.52
CA ARG A 201 -22.09 -5.67 -4.64
C ARG A 201 -21.78 -5.02 -3.30
N GLU A 202 -22.69 -4.14 -2.86
CA GLU A 202 -22.56 -3.21 -1.72
C GLU A 202 -21.60 -3.70 -0.63
N PRO A 203 -20.70 -2.83 -0.14
CA PRO A 203 -19.72 -3.17 0.88
C PRO A 203 -20.45 -3.82 2.05
N ARG A 204 -20.09 -5.08 2.31
CA ARG A 204 -20.47 -5.74 3.56
C ARG A 204 -19.85 -4.91 4.67
N THR A 205 -20.62 -4.61 5.72
CA THR A 205 -20.01 -4.46 7.03
C THR A 205 -19.25 -5.76 7.27
N LEU A 206 -17.93 -5.71 7.20
CA LEU A 206 -17.03 -6.85 7.41
C LEU A 206 -17.10 -7.27 8.88
N HIS A 207 -18.24 -7.81 9.31
CA HIS A 207 -18.41 -8.47 10.59
C HIS A 207 -17.71 -9.83 10.56
N ASP A 208 -17.27 -10.27 11.73
CA ASP A 208 -16.58 -11.54 11.90
C ASP A 208 -17.44 -12.70 11.38
N GLY A 209 -16.95 -13.37 10.33
CA GLY A 209 -17.60 -14.50 9.68
C GLY A 209 -18.09 -14.17 8.28
N CYS A 210 -17.21 -14.28 7.28
CA CYS A 210 -17.63 -14.36 5.88
C CYS A 210 -18.26 -15.73 5.65
N GLU A 211 -19.51 -15.78 5.20
CA GLU A 211 -20.16 -17.02 4.79
C GLU A 211 -19.75 -17.37 3.35
N GLU A 212 -19.69 -18.65 3.00
CA GLU A 212 -19.25 -19.13 1.66
C GLU A 212 -20.06 -18.58 0.46
N SER A 213 -21.25 -17.99 0.69
CA SER A 213 -22.12 -17.43 -0.36
C SER A 213 -21.84 -15.97 -0.73
N ASP A 214 -20.79 -15.40 -0.18
CA ASP A 214 -20.51 -13.99 -0.24
C ASP A 214 -19.86 -13.54 -1.58
N PRO A 215 -20.20 -12.35 -2.11
CA PRO A 215 -19.65 -11.87 -3.38
C PRO A 215 -18.14 -11.59 -3.26
N PRO A 216 -17.34 -11.84 -4.32
CA PRO A 216 -15.90 -11.71 -4.26
C PRO A 216 -15.47 -10.27 -3.98
N VAL A 217 -14.42 -10.10 -3.19
CA VAL A 217 -13.78 -8.80 -2.94
C VAL A 217 -13.16 -8.26 -4.25
N CYS A 218 -13.36 -6.98 -4.54
CA CYS A 218 -12.75 -6.33 -5.70
C CYS A 218 -11.22 -6.30 -5.60
N GLY A 219 -10.54 -6.60 -6.71
CA GLY A 219 -9.08 -6.54 -6.81
C GLY A 219 -8.37 -7.87 -6.52
N ARG A 220 -9.09 -8.97 -6.24
CA ARG A 220 -8.49 -10.30 -6.03
C ARG A 220 -7.73 -10.79 -7.26
N ALA A 221 -8.26 -10.57 -8.46
CA ALA A 221 -7.58 -10.95 -9.70
C ALA A 221 -6.36 -10.05 -10.00
N LEU A 222 -6.31 -8.84 -9.45
CA LEU A 222 -5.33 -7.82 -9.81
C LEU A 222 -4.23 -7.63 -8.77
N VAL A 223 -4.59 -7.30 -7.53
CA VAL A 223 -3.68 -6.67 -6.53
C VAL A 223 -2.56 -7.62 -6.12
N ARG A 224 -2.90 -8.84 -5.67
CA ARG A 224 -1.87 -9.81 -5.28
C ARG A 224 -0.99 -10.22 -6.47
N PRO A 225 -1.54 -10.61 -7.63
CA PRO A 225 -0.70 -10.93 -8.78
C PRO A 225 0.20 -9.76 -9.21
N LEU A 226 -0.28 -8.52 -9.16
CA LEU A 226 0.51 -7.32 -9.45
C LEU A 226 1.66 -7.17 -8.47
N LEU A 227 1.41 -7.19 -7.15
CA LEU A 227 2.49 -7.04 -6.17
C LEU A 227 3.54 -8.15 -6.28
N VAL A 228 3.14 -9.39 -6.60
CA VAL A 228 4.08 -10.48 -6.88
C VAL A 228 4.87 -10.26 -8.18
N ALA A 229 4.22 -9.74 -9.23
CA ALA A 229 4.91 -9.42 -10.48
C ALA A 229 5.91 -8.26 -10.29
N LEU A 230 5.58 -7.28 -9.44
CA LEU A 230 6.47 -6.16 -9.12
C LEU A 230 7.69 -6.58 -8.27
N ASP A 231 7.56 -7.59 -7.38
CA ASP A 231 8.69 -8.21 -6.67
C ASP A 231 9.69 -8.92 -7.61
N ILE A 232 9.21 -9.38 -8.77
CA ILE A 232 10.07 -9.96 -9.81
C ILE A 232 10.67 -8.85 -10.68
N ALA A 233 9.84 -7.86 -11.02
CA ALA A 233 10.22 -6.77 -11.90
C ALA A 233 11.24 -5.81 -11.25
N ASP A 234 11.21 -5.65 -9.92
CA ASP A 234 12.21 -4.84 -9.22
C ASP A 234 13.57 -5.53 -9.09
N ASP A 235 13.63 -6.85 -8.93
CA ASP A 235 14.88 -7.62 -9.02
C ASP A 235 15.49 -7.48 -10.43
N GLN A 236 14.65 -7.52 -11.48
CA GLN A 236 15.11 -7.27 -12.85
C GLN A 236 15.60 -5.82 -13.04
N ALA A 237 14.87 -4.84 -12.53
CA ALA A 237 15.28 -3.44 -12.59
C ALA A 237 16.57 -3.19 -11.81
N ALA A 238 16.80 -3.89 -10.69
CA ALA A 238 18.03 -3.81 -9.94
C ALA A 238 19.22 -4.34 -10.74
N ASP A 239 19.06 -5.50 -11.38
CA ASP A 239 20.10 -6.09 -12.23
C ASP A 239 20.43 -5.20 -13.44
N ASP A 240 19.41 -4.66 -14.12
CA ASP A 240 19.59 -3.84 -15.32
C ASP A 240 20.19 -2.45 -15.02
N ARG A 241 19.96 -1.92 -13.80
CA ARG A 241 20.35 -0.57 -13.38
C ARG A 241 21.49 -0.56 -12.34
N ASP A 242 22.11 -1.72 -12.08
CA ASP A 242 23.19 -1.90 -11.10
C ASP A 242 22.82 -1.40 -9.68
N LEU A 243 21.57 -1.67 -9.26
CA LEU A 243 21.06 -1.37 -7.93
C LEU A 243 21.20 -2.59 -7.00
N SER A 244 21.18 -2.35 -5.68
CA SER A 244 21.21 -3.43 -4.70
C SER A 244 19.84 -4.10 -4.58
N LEU A 245 19.82 -5.45 -4.59
CA LEU A 245 18.62 -6.26 -4.32
C LEU A 245 18.05 -6.11 -2.90
N THR A 246 18.76 -5.41 -2.01
CA THR A 246 18.41 -5.28 -0.59
C THR A 246 18.19 -3.84 -0.15
N TYR A 247 18.54 -2.86 -0.98
CA TYR A 247 18.43 -1.45 -0.63
C TYR A 247 18.44 -0.55 -1.88
N TRP A 248 17.39 0.25 -2.05
CA TRP A 248 17.34 1.30 -3.06
C TRP A 248 17.29 2.67 -2.38
N PRO A 249 18.08 3.66 -2.82
CA PRO A 249 17.88 5.06 -2.47
C PRO A 249 16.44 5.53 -2.78
N GLU A 250 15.89 6.48 -2.01
CA GLU A 250 14.48 6.91 -2.15
C GLU A 250 14.17 7.52 -3.53
N ASP A 251 15.15 8.21 -4.14
CA ASP A 251 15.07 8.72 -5.50
C ASP A 251 15.01 7.60 -6.54
N GLU A 252 15.77 6.52 -6.35
CA GLU A 252 15.70 5.33 -7.22
C GLU A 252 14.36 4.59 -7.08
N GLN A 253 13.83 4.49 -5.86
CA GLN A 253 12.51 3.92 -5.60
C GLN A 253 11.39 4.68 -6.32
N ARG A 254 11.57 5.99 -6.57
CA ARG A 254 10.58 6.88 -7.20
C ARG A 254 10.89 7.22 -8.66
N SER A 255 11.94 6.66 -9.22
CA SER A 255 12.42 7.00 -10.56
C SER A 255 11.39 6.67 -11.64
N GLU A 256 11.27 7.54 -12.65
CA GLU A 256 10.51 7.27 -13.87
C GLU A 256 11.12 6.10 -14.67
N GLU A 257 12.41 5.78 -14.45
CA GLU A 257 13.05 4.60 -15.05
C GLU A 257 12.46 3.27 -14.56
N ASN A 258 11.64 3.28 -13.51
CA ASN A 258 10.90 2.11 -13.04
C ASN A 258 9.69 1.78 -13.93
N GLU A 259 9.14 2.78 -14.63
CA GLU A 259 7.91 2.65 -15.41
C GLU A 259 7.92 1.51 -16.44
N PRO A 260 8.94 1.28 -17.27
CA PRO A 260 8.91 0.16 -18.21
C PRO A 260 8.76 -1.20 -17.52
N TYR A 261 9.34 -1.38 -16.33
CA TYR A 261 9.21 -2.62 -15.55
C TYR A 261 7.82 -2.75 -14.93
N MET A 262 7.30 -1.66 -14.35
CA MET A 262 6.00 -1.65 -13.69
C MET A 262 4.84 -1.80 -14.69
N LEU A 263 4.92 -1.14 -15.85
CA LEU A 263 3.88 -1.21 -16.89
C LEU A 263 3.86 -2.58 -17.56
N GLU A 264 5.02 -3.20 -17.77
CA GLU A 264 5.10 -4.57 -18.29
C GLU A 264 4.49 -5.56 -17.30
N ALA A 265 4.85 -5.48 -16.01
CA ALA A 265 4.27 -6.32 -14.96
C ALA A 265 2.74 -6.15 -14.87
N LEU A 266 2.25 -4.91 -15.00
CA LEU A 266 0.81 -4.63 -15.03
C LEU A 266 0.13 -5.25 -16.25
N ALA A 267 0.71 -5.09 -17.45
CA ALA A 267 0.19 -5.67 -18.69
C ALA A 267 0.12 -7.20 -18.60
N ASP A 268 1.18 -7.85 -18.13
CA ASP A 268 1.24 -9.31 -17.96
C ASP A 268 0.18 -9.82 -16.98
N VAL A 269 -0.05 -9.10 -15.89
CA VAL A 269 -1.10 -9.44 -14.93
C VAL A 269 -2.48 -9.26 -15.55
N ILE A 270 -2.72 -8.18 -16.28
CA ILE A 270 -4.00 -7.96 -16.98
C ILE A 270 -4.25 -9.10 -17.98
N ALA A 271 -3.27 -9.47 -18.79
CA ALA A 271 -3.38 -10.53 -19.78
C ALA A 271 -3.65 -11.91 -19.16
N SER A 272 -3.03 -12.19 -18.00
CA SER A 272 -3.09 -13.51 -17.36
C SER A 272 -4.23 -13.69 -16.36
N ARG A 273 -4.74 -12.60 -15.76
CA ARG A 273 -5.72 -12.66 -14.66
C ARG A 273 -7.06 -12.02 -14.99
N CYS A 274 -7.11 -11.08 -15.91
CA CYS A 274 -8.33 -10.34 -16.21
C CYS A 274 -9.02 -10.90 -17.47
N PRO A 275 -10.34 -10.69 -17.65
CA PRO A 275 -11.12 -11.25 -18.75
C PRO A 275 -10.94 -10.48 -20.07
N ILE A 276 -9.69 -10.28 -20.49
CA ILE A 276 -9.27 -9.43 -21.63
C ILE A 276 -9.96 -9.83 -22.95
N ALA A 277 -10.11 -11.13 -23.21
CA ALA A 277 -10.73 -11.63 -24.45
C ALA A 277 -12.22 -11.25 -24.59
N SER A 278 -12.89 -10.93 -23.48
CA SER A 278 -14.31 -10.55 -23.43
C SER A 278 -14.53 -9.09 -23.06
N ASN A 279 -13.47 -8.30 -22.85
CA ASN A 279 -13.55 -6.92 -22.41
C ASN A 279 -12.66 -6.03 -23.29
N VAL A 280 -13.31 -5.23 -24.15
CA VAL A 280 -12.63 -4.37 -25.13
C VAL A 280 -11.78 -3.29 -24.47
N GLU A 281 -12.20 -2.76 -23.31
CA GLU A 281 -11.46 -1.73 -22.59
C GLU A 281 -10.16 -2.28 -22.00
N LEU A 282 -10.22 -3.48 -21.40
CA LEU A 282 -9.01 -4.17 -20.92
C LEU A 282 -8.05 -4.51 -22.08
N ALA A 283 -8.58 -4.96 -23.22
CA ALA A 283 -7.77 -5.28 -24.38
C ALA A 283 -7.05 -4.04 -24.94
N ALA A 284 -7.77 -2.93 -25.10
CA ALA A 284 -7.19 -1.68 -25.57
C ALA A 284 -6.14 -1.13 -24.60
N PHE A 285 -6.42 -1.16 -23.29
CA PHE A 285 -5.48 -0.68 -22.29
C PHE A 285 -4.22 -1.54 -22.21
N HIS A 286 -4.35 -2.87 -22.26
CA HIS A 286 -3.21 -3.78 -22.36
C HIS A 286 -2.31 -3.45 -23.56
N ASP A 287 -2.90 -3.29 -24.74
CA ASP A 287 -2.14 -2.98 -25.96
C ASP A 287 -1.44 -1.62 -25.86
N LEU A 288 -2.06 -0.64 -25.22
CA LEU A 288 -1.46 0.66 -24.92
C LEU A 288 -0.25 0.53 -23.98
N LEU A 289 -0.37 -0.25 -22.89
CA LEU A 289 0.73 -0.49 -21.96
C LEU A 289 1.94 -1.12 -22.68
N MET A 290 1.70 -2.14 -23.50
CA MET A 290 2.77 -2.81 -24.24
C MET A 290 3.45 -1.88 -25.25
N GLN A 291 2.69 -1.03 -25.95
CA GLN A 291 3.24 -0.01 -26.85
C GLN A 291 4.10 1.03 -26.10
N ARG A 292 3.68 1.42 -24.90
CA ARG A 292 4.43 2.35 -24.04
C ARG A 292 5.74 1.71 -23.57
N VAL A 293 5.70 0.48 -23.09
CA VAL A 293 6.91 -0.29 -22.69
C VAL A 293 7.93 -0.38 -23.82
N ASP A 294 7.48 -0.74 -25.03
CA ASP A 294 8.35 -0.82 -26.22
C ASP A 294 8.97 0.53 -26.60
N THR A 295 8.27 1.63 -26.33
CA THR A 295 8.78 2.99 -26.60
C THR A 295 9.83 3.38 -25.57
N LEU A 296 9.52 3.25 -24.28
CA LEU A 296 10.44 3.55 -23.18
C LEU A 296 11.75 2.75 -23.28
N ARG A 297 11.66 1.45 -23.59
CA ARG A 297 12.86 0.59 -23.77
C ARG A 297 13.70 0.97 -24.98
N ARG A 298 13.08 1.47 -26.05
CA ARG A 298 13.84 1.93 -27.24
C ARG A 298 14.56 3.24 -26.94
N ASP A 299 13.92 4.14 -26.20
CA ASP A 299 14.50 5.44 -25.85
C ASP A 299 15.67 5.27 -24.88
N ALA A 300 15.56 4.35 -23.91
CA ALA A 300 16.65 4.01 -22.99
C ALA A 300 17.90 3.45 -23.70
N ARG A 301 17.74 2.70 -24.81
CA ARG A 301 18.86 2.16 -25.60
C ARG A 301 19.58 3.20 -26.47
N GLN A 302 19.00 4.39 -26.64
CA GLN A 302 19.56 5.45 -27.48
C GLN A 302 20.35 6.51 -26.69
N GLN A 303 20.32 6.43 -25.35
CA GLN A 303 21.07 7.29 -24.43
C GLN A 303 22.41 6.64 -24.05
#